data_AF-A0A0Q5BIU7-F1
#
_entry.id   AF-A0A0Q5BIU7-F1
#
_cell.length_a   1.000
_cell.length_b   1.000
_cell.length_c   1.000
_cell.angle_alpha   90.00
_cell.angle_beta   90.00
_cell.angle_gamma   90.00
#
_symmetry.space_group_name_H-M   'P 1'
#
loop_
_entity.id
_entity.type
_entity.pdbx_description
1 polymer ?
#
loop_
_entity_poly.entity_id
_entity_poly.type
_entity_poly.pdbx_seq_one_letter_code
_entity_poly.pdbx_strand_id
1 'polypeptide(L)'
;MNKGRGTRGGDEEIVYRRHANGRGMVAPGSRVSASAYVETGAYVEPGATVGERAWIGAGSWVDRDAMIGHSAFIGANVHVGPEAIIGPGARIGSYTRIGGSAVVATGARVDRDTVVPAGGRYGAEESTREAGRRAA
;
A
#
# COMPACT_ATOMS: atom_id res chain seq x y z
N MET A 1 -20.78 -44.84 -3.04
CA MET A 1 -21.05 -43.52 -3.67
C MET A 1 -20.77 -42.44 -2.64
N ASN A 2 -19.73 -41.62 -2.79
CA ASN A 2 -19.48 -40.51 -1.88
C ASN A 2 -19.38 -39.20 -2.67
N LYS A 3 -20.25 -38.26 -2.30
CA LYS A 3 -20.55 -37.04 -3.05
C LYS A 3 -19.35 -36.07 -3.02
N GLY A 4 -19.06 -35.49 -4.19
CA GLY A 4 -17.97 -34.54 -4.40
C GLY A 4 -18.06 -33.35 -3.44
N ARG A 5 -16.94 -33.05 -2.78
CA ARG A 5 -16.75 -31.80 -2.04
C ARG A 5 -16.34 -30.75 -3.06
N GLY A 6 -17.32 -29.96 -3.48
CA GLY A 6 -17.16 -28.94 -4.50
C GLY A 6 -16.03 -27.97 -4.15
N THR A 7 -15.19 -27.71 -5.14
CA THR A 7 -14.30 -26.54 -5.19
C THR A 7 -15.20 -25.30 -5.12
N ARG A 8 -15.25 -24.62 -3.98
CA ARG A 8 -15.78 -23.24 -3.95
C ARG A 8 -14.72 -22.32 -4.53
N GLY A 9 -14.52 -22.41 -5.84
CA GLY A 9 -14.01 -21.29 -6.62
C GLY A 9 -15.16 -20.29 -6.68
N GLY A 10 -15.23 -19.42 -5.68
CA GLY A 10 -16.21 -18.35 -5.65
C GLY A 10 -15.65 -17.20 -6.44
N ASP A 11 -16.13 -17.02 -7.66
CA ASP A 11 -16.08 -15.77 -8.42
C ASP A 11 -16.98 -14.75 -7.70
N GLU A 12 -16.74 -14.51 -6.41
CA GLU A 12 -17.50 -13.55 -5.62
C GLU A 12 -17.21 -12.16 -6.18
N GLU A 13 -18.21 -11.58 -6.82
CA GLU A 13 -18.14 -10.23 -7.35
C GLU A 13 -17.74 -9.28 -6.22
N ILE A 14 -16.51 -8.76 -6.29
CA ILE A 14 -15.99 -7.84 -5.28
C ILE A 14 -16.69 -6.49 -5.47
N VAL A 15 -17.64 -6.19 -4.60
CA VAL A 15 -18.35 -4.90 -4.59
C VAL A 15 -17.50 -3.86 -3.88
N TYR A 16 -16.75 -3.08 -4.66
CA TYR A 16 -15.97 -1.95 -4.13
C TYR A 16 -16.85 -0.80 -3.67
N ARG A 17 -16.46 -0.16 -2.57
CA ARG A 17 -17.06 1.11 -2.10
C ARG A 17 -16.09 2.27 -2.29
N ARG A 18 -16.64 3.48 -2.44
CA ARG A 18 -15.82 4.69 -2.50
C ARG A 18 -15.39 5.12 -1.10
N HIS A 19 -14.11 5.44 -0.93
CA HIS A 19 -13.61 6.06 0.28
C HIS A 19 -14.21 7.47 0.48
N ALA A 20 -14.37 7.90 1.73
CA ALA A 20 -14.94 9.21 2.05
C ALA A 20 -14.07 10.36 1.49
N ASN A 21 -12.74 10.20 1.57
CA ASN A 21 -11.75 11.16 1.09
C ASN A 21 -11.15 10.65 -0.22
N GLY A 22 -11.18 11.48 -1.27
CA GLY A 22 -10.58 11.20 -2.58
C GLY A 22 -11.39 10.27 -3.51
N ARG A 23 -12.42 9.58 -2.99
CA ARG A 23 -13.37 8.73 -3.76
C ARG A 23 -12.75 7.50 -4.46
N GLY A 24 -11.52 7.13 -4.10
CA GLY A 24 -10.89 5.88 -4.53
C GLY A 24 -11.66 4.64 -4.07
N MET A 25 -11.41 3.51 -4.74
CA MET A 25 -12.17 2.28 -4.56
C MET A 25 -11.53 1.40 -3.49
N VAL A 26 -12.35 0.93 -2.56
CA VAL A 26 -11.91 0.17 -1.40
C VAL A 26 -12.72 -1.13 -1.36
N ALA A 27 -12.01 -2.26 -1.41
CA ALA A 27 -12.63 -3.58 -1.42
C ALA A 27 -13.23 -3.93 -0.04
N PRO A 28 -14.25 -4.79 0.01
CA PRO A 28 -14.69 -5.44 1.24
C PRO A 28 -13.51 -6.15 1.93
N GLY A 29 -13.47 -6.12 3.26
CA GLY A 29 -12.42 -6.75 4.05
C GLY A 29 -11.13 -5.95 4.21
N SER A 30 -10.92 -4.88 3.43
CA SER A 30 -9.83 -3.93 3.68
C SER A 30 -10.13 -3.02 4.87
N ARG A 31 -9.07 -2.51 5.51
CA ARG A 31 -9.16 -1.57 6.65
C ARG A 31 -8.48 -0.25 6.29
N VAL A 32 -9.26 0.71 5.84
CA VAL A 32 -8.79 2.05 5.47
C VAL A 32 -9.25 3.05 6.52
N SER A 33 -8.32 3.80 7.10
CA SER A 33 -8.64 4.85 8.07
C SER A 33 -9.49 5.96 7.44
N ALA A 34 -10.50 6.43 8.17
CA ALA A 34 -11.34 7.56 7.73
C ALA A 34 -10.56 8.86 7.50
N SER A 35 -9.36 9.00 8.08
CA SER A 35 -8.47 10.15 7.87
C SER A 35 -7.47 9.95 6.73
N ALA A 36 -7.37 8.75 6.14
CA ALA A 36 -6.56 8.54 4.95
C ALA A 36 -7.19 9.27 3.74
N TYR A 37 -6.38 9.58 2.73
CA TYR A 37 -6.85 10.13 1.47
C TYR A 37 -6.57 9.10 0.37
N VAL A 38 -7.62 8.59 -0.28
CA VAL A 38 -7.51 7.59 -1.35
C VAL A 38 -8.09 8.19 -2.61
N GLU A 39 -7.22 8.62 -3.51
CA GLU A 39 -7.61 9.38 -4.69
C GLU A 39 -8.39 8.54 -5.71
N THR A 40 -9.17 9.20 -6.55
CA THR A 40 -10.00 8.54 -7.56
C THR A 40 -9.11 7.75 -8.54
N GLY A 41 -9.56 6.55 -8.90
CA GLY A 41 -8.80 5.62 -9.72
C GLY A 41 -7.77 4.80 -8.94
N ALA A 42 -7.53 5.10 -7.66
CA ALA A 42 -6.77 4.20 -6.79
C ALA A 42 -7.67 3.05 -6.28
N TYR A 43 -7.06 1.87 -6.11
CA TYR A 43 -7.70 0.65 -5.62
C TYR A 43 -6.99 0.14 -4.37
N VAL A 44 -7.78 -0.28 -3.38
CA VAL A 44 -7.31 -0.97 -2.17
C VAL A 44 -8.00 -2.32 -2.08
N GLU A 45 -7.22 -3.37 -2.20
CA GLU A 45 -7.69 -4.77 -2.28
C GLU A 45 -8.05 -5.37 -0.92
N PRO A 46 -8.76 -6.52 -0.90
CA PRO A 46 -9.13 -7.21 0.34
C PRO A 46 -7.94 -7.46 1.26
N GLY A 47 -8.16 -7.33 2.57
CA GLY A 47 -7.14 -7.57 3.60
C GLY A 47 -6.12 -6.44 3.75
N ALA A 48 -5.96 -5.56 2.75
CA ALA A 48 -5.04 -4.43 2.84
C ALA A 48 -5.42 -3.46 3.96
N THR A 49 -4.40 -2.86 4.57
CA THR A 49 -4.55 -1.87 5.65
C THR A 49 -3.93 -0.54 5.27
N VAL A 50 -4.64 0.56 5.53
CA VAL A 50 -4.17 1.92 5.25
C VAL A 50 -4.33 2.78 6.50
N GLY A 51 -3.19 3.20 7.04
CA GLY A 51 -3.10 3.97 8.28
C GLY A 51 -3.62 5.40 8.19
N GLU A 52 -3.73 6.04 9.34
CA GLU A 52 -4.20 7.43 9.45
C GLU A 52 -3.37 8.41 8.63
N ARG A 53 -4.04 9.37 7.99
CA ARG A 53 -3.42 10.44 7.18
C ARG A 53 -2.48 9.93 6.07
N ALA A 54 -2.54 8.65 5.72
CA ALA A 54 -1.82 8.13 4.56
C ALA A 54 -2.45 8.69 3.28
N TRP A 55 -1.64 8.94 2.26
CA TRP A 55 -2.07 9.43 0.96
C TRP A 55 -1.83 8.37 -0.09
N ILE A 56 -2.87 7.97 -0.83
CA ILE A 56 -2.79 7.06 -1.96
C ILE A 56 -3.13 7.84 -3.23
N GLY A 57 -2.13 8.09 -4.08
CA GLY A 57 -2.30 8.87 -5.30
C GLY A 57 -3.09 8.14 -6.39
N ALA A 58 -3.68 8.91 -7.30
CA ALA A 58 -4.51 8.41 -8.39
C ALA A 58 -3.87 7.26 -9.19
N GLY A 59 -4.69 6.30 -9.58
CA GLY A 59 -4.26 5.13 -10.38
C GLY A 59 -3.37 4.13 -9.63
N SER A 60 -3.09 4.35 -8.35
CA SER A 60 -2.29 3.40 -7.56
C SER A 60 -3.10 2.18 -7.14
N TRP A 61 -2.42 1.05 -7.03
CA TRP A 61 -2.99 -0.22 -6.63
C TRP A 61 -2.31 -0.70 -5.36
N VAL A 62 -3.08 -0.83 -4.28
CA VAL A 62 -2.63 -1.44 -3.02
C VAL A 62 -3.19 -2.85 -2.96
N ASP A 63 -2.33 -3.84 -3.21
CA ASP A 63 -2.71 -5.24 -3.39
C ASP A 63 -3.04 -5.92 -2.06
N ARG A 64 -3.52 -7.16 -2.14
CA ARG A 64 -4.06 -7.93 -1.01
C ARG A 64 -3.07 -8.01 0.14
N ASP A 65 -3.61 -7.82 1.33
CA ASP A 65 -2.87 -7.90 2.59
C ASP A 65 -1.67 -6.93 2.71
N ALA A 66 -1.50 -5.98 1.78
CA ALA A 66 -0.48 -4.95 1.89
C ALA A 66 -0.77 -4.00 3.07
N MET A 67 0.30 -3.52 3.70
CA MET A 67 0.23 -2.66 4.88
C MET A 67 0.83 -1.30 4.59
N ILE A 68 0.00 -0.25 4.60
CA ILE A 68 0.43 1.14 4.43
C ILE A 68 0.41 1.83 5.79
N GLY A 69 1.59 2.21 6.29
CA GLY A 69 1.75 2.90 7.57
C GLY A 69 1.10 4.28 7.62
N HIS A 70 0.86 4.78 8.83
CA HIS A 70 0.29 6.11 9.02
C HIS A 70 1.19 7.19 8.40
N SER A 71 0.56 8.23 7.85
CA SER A 71 1.24 9.36 7.19
C SER A 71 2.19 8.97 6.04
N ALA A 72 2.15 7.73 5.55
CA ALA A 72 2.86 7.35 4.34
C ALA A 72 2.27 8.08 3.12
N PHE A 73 3.13 8.42 2.17
CA PHE A 73 2.75 9.04 0.92
C PHE A 73 3.04 8.09 -0.23
N ILE A 74 2.02 7.69 -0.96
CA ILE A 74 2.10 6.90 -2.18
C ILE A 74 1.78 7.81 -3.35
N GLY A 75 2.73 7.97 -4.28
CA GLY A 75 2.56 8.76 -5.50
C GLY A 75 1.48 8.21 -6.44
N ALA A 76 1.35 8.80 -7.62
CA ALA A 76 0.38 8.32 -8.62
C ALA A 76 0.91 7.09 -9.36
N ASN A 77 0.01 6.20 -9.77
CA ASN A 77 0.32 4.99 -10.53
C ASN A 77 1.38 4.10 -9.87
N VAL A 78 1.37 4.02 -8.54
CA VAL A 78 2.23 3.09 -7.79
C VAL A 78 1.52 1.75 -7.65
N HIS A 79 2.25 0.66 -7.87
CA HIS A 79 1.78 -0.68 -7.53
C HIS A 79 2.46 -1.13 -6.24
N VAL A 80 1.68 -1.33 -5.18
CA VAL A 80 2.14 -1.95 -3.93
C VAL A 80 1.71 -3.40 -3.94
N GLY A 81 2.66 -4.30 -4.14
CA GLY A 81 2.39 -5.74 -4.27
C GLY A 81 1.86 -6.39 -2.99
N PRO A 82 1.43 -7.66 -3.09
CA PRO A 82 0.72 -8.33 -2.02
C PRO A 82 1.62 -8.50 -0.79
N GLU A 83 1.06 -8.36 0.41
CA GLU A 83 1.78 -8.45 1.69
C GLU A 83 2.96 -7.46 1.86
N ALA A 84 3.14 -6.49 0.94
CA ALA A 84 4.20 -5.51 1.07
C ALA A 84 3.92 -4.57 2.26
N ILE A 85 4.98 -4.15 2.94
CA ILE A 85 4.92 -3.27 4.11
C ILE A 85 5.56 -1.94 3.76
N ILE A 86 4.77 -0.88 3.77
CA ILE A 86 5.23 0.50 3.64
C ILE A 86 5.22 1.12 5.03
N GLY A 87 6.41 1.44 5.54
CA GLY A 87 6.59 2.00 6.87
C GLY A 87 5.91 3.36 7.05
N PRO A 88 5.57 3.74 8.30
CA PRO A 88 5.00 5.05 8.58
C PRO A 88 5.85 6.21 8.05
N GLY A 89 5.20 7.23 7.49
CA GLY A 89 5.88 8.40 6.94
C GLY A 89 6.76 8.16 5.71
N ALA A 90 6.85 6.92 5.20
CA ALA A 90 7.59 6.64 3.98
C ALA A 90 6.97 7.37 2.78
N ARG A 91 7.79 7.75 1.80
CA ARG A 91 7.37 8.46 0.59
C ARG A 91 7.77 7.64 -0.63
N ILE A 92 6.78 7.19 -1.38
CA ILE A 92 6.95 6.41 -2.60
C ILE A 92 6.67 7.31 -3.81
N GLY A 93 7.67 7.47 -4.67
CA GLY A 93 7.54 8.24 -5.91
C GLY A 93 6.52 7.63 -6.89
N SER A 94 5.93 8.47 -7.74
CA SER A 94 4.99 8.01 -8.78
C SER A 94 5.64 6.99 -9.73
N TYR A 95 4.81 6.14 -10.33
CA TYR A 95 5.20 5.09 -11.29
C TYR A 95 6.12 3.99 -10.72
N THR A 96 6.29 3.97 -9.40
CA THR A 96 7.11 2.97 -8.72
C THR A 96 6.36 1.65 -8.54
N ARG A 97 7.10 0.53 -8.58
CA ARG A 97 6.58 -0.82 -8.28
C ARG A 97 7.25 -1.35 -7.03
N ILE A 98 6.45 -1.67 -6.01
CA ILE A 98 6.88 -2.35 -4.80
C ILE A 98 6.48 -3.82 -4.93
N GLY A 99 7.46 -4.71 -4.91
CA GLY A 99 7.23 -6.15 -5.03
C GLY A 99 6.50 -6.72 -3.81
N GLY A 100 5.89 -7.90 -3.99
CA GLY A 100 5.20 -8.60 -2.91
C GLY A 100 6.15 -8.92 -1.74
N SER A 101 5.61 -8.83 -0.52
CA SER A 101 6.34 -9.00 0.75
C SER A 101 7.58 -8.10 0.90
N ALA A 102 7.76 -7.08 0.06
CA ALA A 102 8.84 -6.11 0.21
C ALA A 102 8.57 -5.19 1.40
N VAL A 103 9.63 -4.66 2.00
CA VAL A 103 9.57 -3.78 3.16
C VAL A 103 10.24 -2.46 2.83
N VAL A 104 9.48 -1.36 2.87
CA VAL A 104 10.01 -0.01 2.82
C VAL A 104 10.04 0.55 4.24
N ALA A 105 11.21 0.95 4.72
CA ALA A 105 11.41 1.39 6.10
C ALA A 105 10.63 2.69 6.41
N THR A 106 10.37 2.89 7.71
CA THR A 106 9.78 4.13 8.24
C THR A 106 10.55 5.37 7.76
N GLY A 107 9.83 6.34 7.21
CA GLY A 107 10.42 7.59 6.72
C GLY A 107 11.27 7.48 5.45
N ALA A 108 11.46 6.28 4.89
CA ALA A 108 12.25 6.08 3.68
C ALA A 108 11.66 6.82 2.48
N ARG A 109 12.53 7.23 1.55
CA ARG A 109 12.14 7.91 0.31
C ARG A 109 12.53 7.04 -0.87
N VAL A 110 11.55 6.49 -1.55
CA VAL A 110 11.73 5.78 -2.81
C VAL A 110 11.50 6.77 -3.93
N ASP A 111 12.47 6.90 -4.83
CA ASP A 111 12.34 7.77 -6.00
C ASP A 111 11.21 7.32 -6.94
N ARG A 112 10.87 8.19 -7.88
CA ARG A 112 9.92 7.87 -8.96
C ARG A 112 10.51 6.80 -9.87
N ASP A 113 9.65 6.12 -10.63
CA ASP A 113 10.06 5.17 -11.66
C ASP A 113 10.99 4.05 -11.14
N THR A 114 10.88 3.74 -9.85
CA THR A 114 11.75 2.78 -9.16
C THR A 114 11.07 1.42 -9.06
N VAL A 115 11.87 0.35 -8.97
CA VAL A 115 11.39 -1.00 -8.67
C VAL A 115 12.05 -1.48 -7.39
N VAL A 116 11.24 -1.73 -6.36
CA VAL A 116 11.68 -2.48 -5.17
C VAL A 116 11.34 -3.95 -5.40
N PRO A 117 12.33 -4.86 -5.44
CA PRO A 117 12.09 -6.27 -5.73
C PRO A 117 11.25 -6.93 -4.62
N ALA A 118 10.54 -7.99 -4.97
CA ALA A 118 9.78 -8.80 -4.01
C ALA A 118 10.69 -9.32 -2.88
N GLY A 119 10.22 -9.27 -1.64
CA GLY A 119 11.00 -9.59 -0.43
C GLY A 119 12.17 -8.63 -0.14
N GLY A 120 12.38 -7.60 -0.95
CA GLY A 120 13.44 -6.61 -0.77
C GLY A 120 13.21 -5.71 0.44
N ARG A 121 14.28 -5.16 1.02
CA ARG A 121 14.22 -4.17 2.10
C ARG A 121 14.81 -2.85 1.62
N TYR A 122 14.04 -1.76 1.64
CA TYR A 122 14.45 -0.44 1.17
C TYR A 122 14.50 0.57 2.32
N GLY A 123 15.54 1.39 2.38
CA GLY A 123 15.64 2.52 3.32
C GLY A 123 16.06 2.16 4.76
N ALA A 124 16.43 0.92 5.04
CA ALA A 124 16.86 0.48 6.37
C ALA A 124 18.22 1.08 6.83
N GLU A 125 19.03 1.62 5.91
CA GLU A 125 20.38 2.13 6.23
C GLU A 125 20.46 3.66 6.42
N GLU A 126 19.43 4.42 6.04
CA GLU A 126 19.50 5.89 6.02
C GLU A 126 19.07 6.55 7.35
N SER A 127 18.31 5.84 8.19
CA SER A 127 17.84 6.33 9.50
C SER A 127 18.97 6.67 10.49
N THR A 128 20.20 6.17 10.28
CA THR A 128 21.35 6.51 11.12
C THR A 128 21.98 7.86 10.74
N ARG A 129 21.78 8.37 9.51
CA ARG A 129 22.44 9.61 9.06
C ARG A 129 21.65 10.89 9.36
N GLU A 130 20.32 10.82 9.44
CA GLU A 130 19.50 12.03 9.58
C GLU A 130 19.30 12.48 11.04
N ALA A 131 19.55 11.62 12.03
CA ALA A 131 19.58 11.99 13.45
C ALA A 131 20.74 12.96 13.81
N GLY A 132 21.77 13.04 12.97
CA GLY A 132 22.92 13.93 13.17
C GLY A 132 22.79 15.33 12.57
N ARG A 133 21.77 15.63 11.75
CA ARG A 133 21.65 16.93 11.04
C ARG A 133 20.62 17.90 11.62
N ARG A 134 19.94 17.55 12.72
CA ARG A 134 19.01 18.45 13.43
C ARG A 134 19.56 19.00 14.76
N ALA A 135 20.87 18.86 15.00
CA ALA A 135 21.54 19.39 16.19
C ALA A 135 22.66 20.41 15.86
N ALA A 136 22.54 21.13 14.73
CA ALA A 136 23.44 22.22 14.37
C ALA A 136 22.63 23.51 14.14
#